data_AF-A0AAW5KCN0-F1
#
_entry.id   AF-A0AAW5KCN0-F1
#
_cell.length_a   1.000
_cell.length_b   1.000
_cell.length_c   1.000
_cell.angle_alpha   90.00
_cell.angle_beta   90.00
_cell.angle_gamma   90.00
#
_symmetry.space_group_name_H-M   'P 1'
#
loop_
_entity.id
_entity.type
_entity.pdbx_description
1 polymer ?
#
loop_
_entity_poly.entity_id
_entity_poly.type
_entity_poly.pdbx_seq_one_letter_code
_entity_poly.pdbx_strand_id
1 'polypeptide(L)' 'EEQAAGLPVREEDKRFIADFYKYAFVGILLDWIRRGMKDEPQAIVGRLSILIHGDIARALEKYRTDRR' A
#
# COMPACT_ATOMS: atom_id res chain seq x y z
N GLU A 1 3.65 -3.44 -10.76
CA GLU A 1 4.73 -3.08 -11.69
C GLU A 1 4.51 -1.73 -12.37
N GLU A 2 3.26 -1.33 -12.69
CA GLU A 2 2.98 -0.02 -13.32
C GLU A 2 3.47 1.21 -12.52
N GLN A 3 3.33 1.22 -11.20
CA GLN A 3 3.71 2.39 -10.37
C GLN A 3 5.23 2.60 -10.21
N ALA A 4 6.03 1.55 -10.44
CA ALA A 4 7.49 1.61 -10.33
C ALA A 4 8.18 1.60 -11.69
N ALA A 5 7.41 1.59 -12.79
CA ALA A 5 7.94 1.59 -14.14
C ALA A 5 8.72 2.89 -14.40
N GLY A 6 10.00 2.75 -14.77
CA GLY A 6 10.89 3.89 -15.01
C GLY A 6 11.52 4.51 -13.76
N LEU A 7 11.22 4.02 -12.56
CA LEU A 7 11.88 4.45 -11.33
C LEU A 7 13.05 3.50 -10.99
N PRO A 8 14.28 4.00 -10.81
CA PRO A 8 15.42 3.19 -10.39
C PRO A 8 15.32 2.90 -8.89
N VAL A 9 14.45 1.95 -8.55
CA VAL A 9 14.23 1.42 -7.21
C VAL A 9 14.58 -0.05 -7.22
N ARG A 10 15.23 -0.55 -6.18
CA ARG A 10 15.61 -1.96 -6.08
C ARG A 10 14.38 -2.84 -5.96
N GLU A 11 14.45 -4.05 -6.50
CA GLU A 11 13.34 -5.02 -6.40
C GLU A 11 13.01 -5.38 -4.95
N GLU A 12 14.02 -5.42 -4.06
CA GLU A 12 13.83 -5.64 -2.62
C GLU A 12 12.94 -4.55 -1.97
N ASP A 13 13.17 -3.28 -2.33
CA ASP A 13 12.42 -2.15 -1.80
C ASP A 13 10.99 -2.13 -2.37
N LYS A 14 10.83 -2.45 -3.67
CA LYS A 14 9.50 -2.60 -4.28
C LYS A 14 8.70 -3.70 -3.58
N ARG A 15 9.33 -4.84 -3.29
CA ARG A 15 8.70 -5.95 -2.58
C ARG A 15 8.35 -5.58 -1.15
N PHE A 16 9.24 -4.89 -0.43
CA PHE A 16 8.96 -4.39 0.92
C PHE A 16 7.76 -3.43 0.95
N ILE A 17 7.71 -2.47 0.02
CA ILE A 17 6.58 -1.53 -0.11
C ILE A 17 5.28 -2.31 -0.37
N ALA A 18 5.30 -3.26 -1.31
CA ALA A 18 4.13 -4.09 -1.61
C ALA A 18 3.67 -4.92 -0.39
N ASP A 19 4.61 -5.54 0.31
CA ASP A 19 4.31 -6.33 1.51
C ASP A 19 3.74 -5.48 2.64
N PHE A 20 4.24 -4.27 2.86
CA PHE A 20 3.71 -3.34 3.84
C PHE A 20 2.21 -3.05 3.59
N TYR A 21 1.84 -2.66 2.36
CA TYR A 21 0.45 -2.36 2.03
C TYR A 21 -0.44 -3.63 2.03
N LYS A 22 0.10 -4.78 1.64
CA LYS A 22 -0.57 -6.08 1.78
C LYS A 22 -0.94 -6.36 3.24
N TYR A 23 0.01 -6.22 4.16
CA TYR A 23 -0.24 -6.48 5.59
C TYR A 23 -1.19 -5.45 6.20
N ALA A 24 -1.07 -4.18 5.83
CA ALA A 24 -2.01 -3.15 6.27
C ALA A 24 -3.45 -3.48 5.83
N PHE A 25 -3.64 -3.88 4.57
CA PHE A 25 -4.94 -4.30 4.06
C PHE A 25 -5.50 -5.51 4.80
N VAL A 26 -4.69 -6.56 4.97
CA VAL A 26 -5.10 -7.78 5.70
C VAL A 26 -5.47 -7.46 7.15
N GLY A 27 -4.70 -6.62 7.83
CA GLY A 27 -4.98 -6.22 9.20
C GLY A 27 -6.32 -5.49 9.34
N ILE A 28 -6.61 -4.58 8.41
CA ILE A 28 -7.89 -3.85 8.36
C ILE A 28 -9.06 -4.81 8.07
N LEU A 29 -8.87 -5.75 7.14
CA LEU A 29 -9.89 -6.75 6.80
C LEU A 29 -10.19 -7.67 8.00
N LEU A 30 -9.17 -8.09 8.73
CA LEU A 30 -9.32 -8.92 9.93
C LEU A 30 -10.04 -8.16 11.05
N ASP A 31 -9.75 -6.87 11.26
CA ASP A 31 -10.46 -6.04 12.24
C ASP A 31 -11.95 -5.90 11.88
N TRP A 32 -12.26 -5.74 10.60
CA TRP A 32 -13.64 -5.72 10.11
C TRP A 32 -14.39 -7.03 10.38
N ILE A 33 -13.76 -8.18 10.08
CA ILE A 33 -14.31 -9.50 10.40
C ILE A 33 -14.57 -9.61 11.90
N ARG A 34 -13.61 -9.19 12.73
CA ARG A 34 -13.72 -9.22 14.20
C ARG A 34 -14.88 -8.35 14.72
N ARG A 35 -15.20 -7.24 14.07
CA ARG A 35 -16.33 -6.35 14.42
C ARG A 35 -17.69 -6.88 13.95
N GLY A 36 -17.72 -8.08 13.36
CA GLY A 36 -18.93 -8.72 12.89
C GLY A 36 -19.39 -8.22 11.52
N MET A 37 -18.49 -7.66 10.72
CA MET A 37 -18.75 -7.27 9.33
C MET A 37 -19.93 -6.29 9.17
N LYS A 38 -20.15 -5.43 10.17
CA LYS A 38 -21.32 -4.54 10.23
C LYS A 38 -21.26 -3.39 9.22
N ASP A 39 -20.05 -2.94 8.90
CA ASP A 39 -19.80 -1.92 7.89
C ASP A 39 -19.72 -2.55 6.50
N GLU A 40 -20.07 -1.81 5.46
CA GLU A 40 -19.85 -2.28 4.09
C GLU A 40 -18.35 -2.39 3.79
N PRO A 41 -17.86 -3.53 3.26
CA PRO A 41 -16.43 -3.72 2.96
C PRO A 41 -15.90 -2.67 1.98
N GLN A 42 -16.75 -2.15 1.09
CA GLN A 42 -16.45 -1.06 0.16
C GLN A 42 -16.11 0.23 0.89
N ALA A 43 -16.76 0.54 2.02
CA ALA A 43 -16.47 1.74 2.81
C ALA A 43 -15.08 1.66 3.44
N ILE A 44 -14.66 0.47 3.87
CA ILE A 44 -13.33 0.23 4.46
C ILE A 44 -12.24 0.29 3.40
N VAL A 45 -12.46 -0.38 2.26
CA VAL A 45 -11.58 -0.30 1.09
C VAL A 45 -11.48 1.14 0.59
N GLY A 46 -12.58 1.90 0.59
CA GLY A 46 -12.60 3.31 0.19
C GLY A 46 -11.76 4.20 1.11
N ARG A 47 -11.90 4.04 2.43
CA ARG A 47 -11.06 4.77 3.41
C ARG A 47 -9.59 4.43 3.25
N LEU A 48 -9.27 3.15 3.06
CA LEU A 48 -7.89 2.73 2.81
C LEU A 48 -7.35 3.31 1.50
N SER A 49 -8.14 3.27 0.43
CA SER A 49 -7.78 3.82 -0.88
C SER A 49 -7.45 5.31 -0.78
N ILE A 50 -8.26 6.10 -0.08
CA ILE A 50 -8.02 7.53 0.18
C ILE A 50 -6.70 7.72 0.95
N LEU A 51 -6.47 6.91 1.99
CA LEU A 51 -5.27 7.02 2.82
C LEU A 51 -4.00 6.74 2.02
N ILE A 52 -3.99 5.69 1.20
CA ILE A 52 -2.79 5.22 0.48
C ILE A 52 -2.59 5.92 -0.87
N HIS A 53 -3.56 6.72 -1.31
CA HIS A 53 -3.51 7.35 -2.62
C HIS A 53 -2.28 8.28 -2.71
N GLY A 54 -1.40 8.01 -3.69
CA GLY A 54 -0.15 8.75 -3.87
C GLY A 54 0.97 8.41 -2.88
N ASP A 55 0.71 7.61 -1.83
CA ASP A 55 1.75 7.20 -0.88
C ASP A 55 2.74 6.21 -1.48
N ILE A 56 2.26 5.33 -2.38
CA ILE A 56 3.11 4.36 -3.07
C ILE A 56 4.13 5.07 -3.95
N ALA A 57 3.71 6.05 -4.75
CA ALA A 57 4.60 6.84 -5.59
C ALA A 57 5.61 7.64 -4.74
N ARG A 58 5.16 8.25 -3.63
CA ARG A 58 6.04 8.95 -2.68
C ARG A 58 7.03 8.02 -2.00
N ALA A 59 6.62 6.80 -1.64
CA ALA A 59 7.50 5.81 -1.06
C ALA A 59 8.57 5.38 -2.07
N LEU A 60 8.18 5.06 -3.30
CA LEU A 60 9.12 4.71 -4.38
C LEU A 60 10.14 5.83 -4.64
N GLU A 61 9.71 7.09 -4.64
CA GLU A 61 10.60 8.25 -4.76
C GLU A 61 11.65 8.33 -3.63
N LYS A 62 11.32 7.93 -2.40
CA LYS A 62 12.28 7.89 -1.28
C LYS A 62 13.33 6.78 -1.42
N TYR A 63 13.01 5.70 -2.14
CA TYR A 63 13.90 4.55 -2.37
C TYR A 63 14.66 4.63 -3.70
N ARG A 64 14.56 5.76 -4.42
CA ARG A 64 15.32 5.97 -5.66
C ARG A 64 16.83 5.92 -5.41
N THR A 65 17.52 5.14 -6.23
CA THR A 65 18.97 4.93 -6.10
C THR A 65 19.80 5.95 -6.88
N ASP A 66 19.18 6.69 -7.81
CA ASP A 66 19.83 7.71 -8.64
C ASP A 66 19.87 9.11 -8.00
N ARG A 67 19.28 9.25 -6.80
CA ARG A 67 19.16 10.51 -6.06
C ARG A 67 20.17 10.62 -4.90
N ARG A 68 21.27 9.86 -4.95
CA ARG A 68 22.39 9.92 -4.00
C ARG A 68 23.62 10.56 -4.62
#